data_AF-A0A8B5X1R9-F1
#
_entry.id   AF-A0A8B5X1R9-F1
#
_cell.length_a   1.000
_cell.length_b   1.000
_cell.length_c   1.000
_cell.angle_alpha   90.00
_cell.angle_beta   90.00
_cell.angle_gamma   90.00
#
_symmetry.space_group_name_H-M   'P 1'
#
loop_
_entity.id
_entity.type
_entity.pdbx_description
1 polymer ?
#
loop_
_entity_poly.entity_id
_entity_poly.type
_entity_poly.pdbx_seq_one_letter_code
_entity_poly.pdbx_strand_id
1 'polypeptide(L)'
;MEISFYTCPGCGAGQTFEPAGKAMVCGSCGATNPIEIAVDSGIRKLPLRENMEQFGEMITEGAATEDVRTTTCPGCGAEISIEANTSSGECSFCGGTVTTDVAPHPSLLPHYVTPFAVANQQALDAFRKWLSTRKFAPNKLKQYARQEDALRGVYYPCWSFDADTSTNYTGRRGINRTERYTTKDSQGKTVTRTRTRTDWYPASGRVT
;
A
#
# COMPACT_ATOMS: atom_id res chain seq x y z
N MET A 1 11.58 5.63 -20.88
CA MET A 1 11.43 4.32 -20.21
C MET A 1 11.66 3.25 -21.26
N GLU A 2 12.87 2.70 -21.35
CA GLU A 2 13.10 1.51 -22.19
C GLU A 2 12.36 0.35 -21.52
N ILE A 3 11.33 -0.18 -22.18
CA ILE A 3 10.67 -1.41 -21.74
C ILE A 3 11.68 -2.54 -22.00
N SER A 4 12.45 -2.89 -20.97
CA SER A 4 13.39 -4.00 -21.01
C SER A 4 12.61 -5.31 -21.02
N PHE A 5 12.52 -5.94 -22.19
CA PHE A 5 11.98 -7.28 -22.31
C PHE A 5 12.98 -8.28 -21.71
N TYR A 6 12.57 -8.99 -20.65
CA TYR A 6 13.36 -10.10 -20.13
C TYR A 6 13.27 -11.27 -21.11
N THR A 7 14.32 -11.42 -21.92
CA THR A 7 14.42 -12.47 -22.94
C THR A 7 14.83 -13.80 -22.32
N CYS A 8 14.28 -14.88 -22.85
CA CYS A 8 14.61 -16.24 -22.45
C CYS A 8 16.04 -16.59 -22.91
N PRO A 9 16.95 -17.00 -22.01
CA PRO A 9 18.30 -17.43 -22.40
C PRO A 9 18.30 -18.62 -23.37
N GLY A 10 17.28 -19.48 -23.28
CA GLY A 10 17.19 -20.69 -24.11
C GLY A 10 16.63 -20.48 -25.50
N CYS A 11 15.71 -19.52 -25.71
CA CYS A 11 15.03 -19.36 -27.00
C CYS A 11 14.83 -17.90 -27.47
N GLY A 12 15.24 -16.91 -26.68
CA GLY A 12 15.10 -15.49 -27.01
C GLY A 12 13.69 -14.91 -26.87
N ALA A 13 12.66 -15.73 -26.63
CA ALA A 13 11.29 -15.25 -26.45
C ALA A 13 11.12 -14.48 -25.13
N GLY A 14 10.07 -13.66 -25.05
CA GLY A 14 9.70 -12.98 -23.80
C GLY A 14 9.32 -13.96 -22.69
N GLN A 15 9.52 -13.54 -21.44
CA GLN A 15 9.19 -14.33 -20.26
C GLN A 15 8.17 -13.61 -19.36
N THR A 16 7.42 -14.37 -18.58
CA THR A 16 6.44 -13.85 -17.61
C THR A 16 6.85 -14.26 -16.20
N PHE A 17 6.73 -13.32 -15.24
CA PHE A 17 7.01 -13.60 -13.84
C PHE A 17 5.93 -14.49 -13.22
N GLU A 18 6.34 -15.58 -12.57
CA GLU A 18 5.47 -16.47 -11.80
C GLU A 18 5.68 -16.25 -10.28
N PRO A 19 4.67 -15.68 -9.56
CA PRO A 19 4.76 -15.40 -8.13
C PRO A 19 5.09 -16.61 -7.24
N ALA A 20 4.52 -17.78 -7.54
CA ALA A 20 4.66 -18.97 -6.71
C ALA A 20 6.08 -19.53 -6.73
N GLY A 21 6.70 -19.56 -7.91
CA GLY A 21 8.06 -20.04 -8.13
C GLY A 21 9.14 -18.98 -7.97
N LYS A 22 8.77 -17.68 -7.87
CA LYS A 22 9.71 -16.54 -7.89
C LYS A 22 10.66 -16.63 -9.09
N ALA A 23 10.12 -16.98 -10.25
CA ALA A 23 10.88 -17.30 -11.45
C ALA A 23 10.23 -16.67 -12.67
N MET A 24 11.01 -16.50 -13.73
CA MET A 24 10.51 -16.14 -15.05
C MET A 24 10.20 -17.43 -15.82
N VAL A 25 8.96 -17.59 -16.26
CA VAL A 25 8.51 -18.73 -17.07
C VAL A 25 8.40 -18.29 -18.53
N CYS A 26 9.05 -19.02 -19.42
CA CYS A 26 8.93 -18.80 -20.85
C CYS A 26 7.74 -19.58 -21.42
N GLY A 27 6.73 -18.87 -21.92
CA GLY A 27 5.57 -19.49 -22.57
C GLY A 27 5.89 -20.18 -23.91
N SER A 28 7.05 -19.90 -24.53
CA SER A 28 7.42 -20.47 -25.83
C SER A 28 8.14 -21.80 -25.71
N CYS A 29 9.17 -21.91 -24.87
CA CYS A 29 9.96 -23.14 -24.72
C CYS A 29 9.71 -23.89 -23.40
N GLY A 30 8.93 -23.31 -22.48
CA GLY A 30 8.64 -23.91 -21.17
C GLY A 30 9.78 -23.80 -20.14
N ALA A 31 10.87 -23.11 -20.47
CA ALA A 31 11.97 -22.92 -19.53
C ALA A 31 11.54 -22.07 -18.32
N THR A 32 11.90 -22.52 -17.12
CA THR A 32 11.76 -21.77 -15.87
C THR A 32 13.12 -21.24 -15.45
N ASN A 33 13.28 -19.91 -15.46
CA ASN A 33 14.50 -19.24 -15.09
C ASN A 33 14.32 -18.60 -13.70
N PRO A 34 14.96 -19.13 -12.65
CA PRO A 34 14.81 -18.57 -11.30
C PRO A 34 15.33 -17.14 -11.26
N ILE A 35 14.65 -16.28 -10.49
CA ILE A 35 15.16 -14.95 -10.18
C ILE A 35 15.82 -15.04 -8.81
N GLU A 36 17.08 -14.61 -8.76
CA GLU A 36 17.75 -14.37 -7.49
C GLU A 36 17.12 -13.14 -6.83
N ILE A 37 16.12 -13.36 -5.99
CA ILE A 37 15.66 -12.35 -5.07
C ILE A 37 16.70 -12.30 -3.97
N ALA A 38 17.50 -11.23 -3.93
CA ALA A 38 18.46 -10.97 -2.86
C ALA A 38 17.69 -10.68 -1.55
N VAL A 39 17.16 -11.72 -0.92
CA VAL A 39 16.51 -11.63 0.40
C VAL A 39 17.53 -11.48 1.52
N ASP A 40 18.77 -11.92 1.29
CA ASP A 40 19.81 -12.06 2.31
C ASP A 40 20.87 -10.96 2.33
N SER A 41 20.89 -10.04 1.35
CA SER A 41 21.83 -8.90 1.36
C SER A 41 21.47 -7.82 2.39
N GLY A 42 20.38 -8.02 3.14
CA GLY A 42 19.79 -7.01 4.02
C GLY A 42 19.10 -5.91 3.22
N ILE A 43 17.95 -5.45 3.71
CA ILE A 43 17.36 -4.21 3.21
C ILE A 43 18.32 -3.09 3.61
N ARG A 44 18.98 -2.44 2.64
CA ARG A 44 19.78 -1.23 2.91
C ARG A 44 18.86 -0.17 3.50
N LYS A 45 19.03 0.12 4.78
CA LYS A 45 18.33 1.20 5.45
C LYS A 45 19.17 2.46 5.35
N LEU A 46 18.59 3.53 4.83
CA LEU A 46 19.26 4.82 4.78
C LEU A 46 19.03 5.59 6.08
N PRO A 47 20.05 6.23 6.68
CA PRO A 47 19.86 7.09 7.85
C PRO A 47 18.86 8.21 7.54
N LEU A 48 17.70 8.21 8.20
CA LEU A 48 16.57 9.07 7.84
C LEU A 48 16.95 10.56 7.86
N ARG A 49 17.65 11.02 8.91
CA ARG A 49 17.99 12.44 9.09
C ARG A 49 18.90 12.97 7.97
N GLU A 50 20.02 12.28 7.72
CA GLU A 50 20.99 12.67 6.70
C GLU A 50 20.36 12.63 5.30
N ASN A 51 19.51 11.64 5.06
CA ASN A 51 18.88 11.48 3.76
C ASN A 51 17.71 12.45 3.55
N MET A 52 16.96 12.84 4.58
CA MET A 52 15.89 13.83 4.43
C MET A 52 16.38 15.17 3.92
N GLU A 53 17.52 15.66 4.42
CA GLU A 53 18.14 16.91 3.95
C GLU A 53 18.63 16.76 2.51
N GLN A 54 19.36 15.68 2.21
CA GLN A 54 19.84 15.38 0.87
C GLN A 54 18.71 15.17 -0.15
N PHE A 55 17.59 14.57 0.25
CA PHE A 55 16.44 14.39 -0.65
C PHE A 55 15.75 15.72 -0.96
N GLY A 56 15.67 16.64 -0.01
CA GLY A 56 15.15 17.99 -0.28
C GLY A 56 15.99 18.70 -1.35
N GLU A 57 17.31 18.59 -1.27
CA GLU A 57 18.24 19.13 -2.27
C GLU A 57 18.12 18.38 -3.60
N MET A 58 18.13 17.04 -3.61
CA MET A 58 18.00 16.23 -4.82
C MET A 58 16.67 16.43 -5.57
N ILE A 59 15.57 16.68 -4.85
CA ILE A 59 14.28 17.05 -5.44
C ILE A 59 14.37 18.41 -6.12
N THR A 60 15.09 19.36 -5.52
CA THR A 60 15.25 20.71 -6.05
C THR A 60 16.21 20.74 -7.26
N GLU A 61 17.22 19.89 -7.25
CA GLU A 61 18.25 19.77 -8.31
C GLU A 61 17.92 18.74 -9.41
N GLY A 62 16.87 17.93 -9.23
CA GLY A 62 16.39 16.94 -10.19
C GLY A 62 17.27 15.69 -10.36
N ALA A 63 18.29 15.51 -9.50
CA ALA A 63 19.33 14.50 -9.70
C ALA A 63 18.94 13.05 -9.34
N ALA A 64 17.87 12.87 -8.55
CA ALA A 64 17.41 11.54 -8.08
C ALA A 64 15.89 11.38 -8.15
N THR A 65 15.26 12.11 -9.07
CA THR A 65 13.81 12.17 -9.17
C THR A 65 13.33 11.79 -10.56
N GLU A 66 12.22 11.07 -10.62
CA GLU A 66 11.45 10.93 -11.84
C GLU A 66 10.31 11.94 -11.85
N ASP A 67 10.06 12.50 -13.03
CA ASP A 67 8.91 13.35 -13.29
C ASP A 67 7.66 12.47 -13.29
N VAL A 68 6.92 12.50 -12.18
CA VAL A 68 5.64 11.78 -12.06
C VAL A 68 4.50 12.80 -12.13
N ARG A 69 3.47 12.47 -12.91
CA ARG A 69 2.20 13.21 -12.87
C ARG A 69 1.24 12.44 -11.99
N THR A 70 0.83 13.06 -10.90
CA THR A 70 -0.19 12.51 -10.02
C THR A 70 -1.45 13.36 -10.14
N THR A 71 -2.61 12.72 -10.24
CA THR A 71 -3.89 13.41 -10.36
C THR A 71 -5.00 12.65 -9.62
N THR A 72 -6.00 13.39 -9.17
CA THR A 72 -7.16 12.82 -8.48
C THR A 72 -8.23 12.43 -9.48
N CYS A 73 -8.62 11.16 -9.49
CA CYS A 73 -9.69 10.66 -10.35
C CYS A 73 -11.04 11.32 -9.97
N PRO A 74 -11.73 12.02 -10.90
CA PRO A 74 -13.00 12.66 -10.61
C PRO A 74 -14.14 11.66 -10.37
N GLY A 75 -14.00 10.41 -10.85
CA GLY A 75 -15.03 9.38 -10.72
C GLY A 75 -15.05 8.68 -9.36
N CYS A 76 -13.88 8.46 -8.74
CA CYS A 76 -13.78 7.72 -7.47
C CYS A 76 -13.00 8.43 -6.37
N GLY A 77 -12.34 9.55 -6.67
CA GLY A 77 -11.52 10.30 -5.71
C GLY A 77 -10.15 9.69 -5.42
N ALA A 78 -9.78 8.59 -6.07
CA ALA A 78 -8.45 7.99 -5.90
C ALA A 78 -7.36 8.85 -6.54
N GLU A 79 -6.23 8.95 -5.87
CA GLU A 79 -5.01 9.52 -6.43
C GLU A 79 -4.34 8.49 -7.35
N ILE A 80 -4.06 8.87 -8.59
CA ILE A 80 -3.43 8.00 -9.60
C ILE A 80 -2.21 8.67 -10.21
N SER A 81 -1.20 7.86 -10.54
CA SER A 81 -0.04 8.28 -11.31
C SER A 81 -0.27 8.00 -12.79
N ILE A 82 0.04 8.98 -13.65
CA ILE A 82 -0.02 8.89 -15.11
C ILE A 82 1.38 9.15 -15.65
N GLU A 83 1.77 8.44 -16.71
CA GLU A 83 3.06 8.65 -17.36
C GLU A 83 3.22 10.11 -17.82
N ALA A 84 4.43 10.67 -17.65
CA ALA A 84 4.70 12.09 -17.88
C ALA A 84 4.36 12.58 -19.31
N ASN A 85 4.41 11.69 -20.31
CA ASN A 85 4.16 12.00 -21.72
C ASN A 85 2.72 11.70 -22.17
N THR A 86 1.84 11.33 -21.24
CA THR A 86 0.47 10.90 -21.53
C THR A 86 -0.52 11.93 -20.99
N SER A 87 -1.36 12.48 -21.87
CA SER A 87 -2.39 13.48 -21.49
C SER A 87 -3.67 12.84 -20.96
N SER A 88 -3.93 11.58 -21.30
CA SER A 88 -5.10 10.82 -20.84
C SER A 88 -4.73 9.39 -20.46
N GLY A 89 -5.19 8.96 -19.28
CA GLY A 89 -4.98 7.61 -18.77
C GLY A 89 -6.29 6.99 -18.31
N GLU A 90 -6.21 5.71 -17.95
CA GLU A 90 -7.31 4.98 -17.32
C GLU A 90 -7.03 4.83 -15.83
N CYS A 91 -8.02 5.12 -14.98
CA CYS A 91 -7.89 4.97 -13.54
C CYS A 91 -7.80 3.48 -13.16
N SER A 92 -6.67 3.07 -12.57
CA SER A 92 -6.44 1.70 -12.08
C SER A 92 -7.42 1.24 -10.99
N PHE A 93 -8.20 2.16 -10.41
CA PHE A 93 -9.16 1.85 -9.35
C PHE A 93 -10.58 1.63 -9.89
N CYS A 94 -11.08 2.50 -10.77
CA CYS A 94 -12.47 2.47 -11.23
C CYS A 94 -12.64 2.26 -12.75
N GLY A 95 -11.55 2.22 -13.52
CA GLY A 95 -11.58 2.11 -14.99
C GLY A 95 -12.06 3.39 -15.69
N GLY A 96 -12.29 4.48 -14.96
CA GLY A 96 -12.67 5.77 -15.53
C GLY A 96 -11.53 6.41 -16.30
N THR A 97 -11.83 7.09 -17.40
CA THR A 97 -10.85 7.91 -18.11
C THR A 97 -10.51 9.15 -17.30
N VAL A 98 -9.21 9.43 -17.16
CA VAL A 98 -8.70 10.59 -16.45
C VAL A 98 -7.79 11.36 -17.39
N THR A 99 -8.08 12.64 -17.59
CA THR A 99 -7.24 13.57 -18.33
C THR A 99 -6.45 14.39 -17.31
N THR A 100 -5.16 14.60 -17.54
CA THR A 100 -4.31 15.38 -16.64
C THR A 100 -3.64 16.54 -17.35
N ASP A 101 -3.88 17.75 -16.83
CA ASP A 101 -3.13 18.97 -17.17
C ASP A 101 -2.14 19.34 -16.05
N VAL A 102 -1.88 18.41 -15.12
CA VAL A 102 -1.00 18.66 -13.96
C VAL A 102 0.45 18.58 -14.40
N ALA A 103 1.22 19.62 -14.07
CA ALA A 103 2.65 19.63 -14.31
C ALA A 103 3.31 18.45 -13.56
N PRO A 104 4.28 17.76 -14.18
CA PRO A 104 5.04 16.74 -13.47
C PRO A 104 5.72 17.39 -12.25
N HIS A 105 5.84 16.61 -11.19
CA HIS A 105 6.61 17.00 -10.02
C HIS A 105 7.70 15.96 -9.76
N PRO A 106 8.86 16.40 -9.26
CA PRO A 106 9.93 15.50 -8.87
C PRO A 106 9.47 14.57 -7.75
N SER A 107 9.53 13.26 -8.00
CA SER A 107 9.25 12.21 -7.02
C SER A 107 10.52 11.38 -6.77
N LEU A 108 10.76 10.98 -5.52
CA LEU A 108 11.91 10.12 -5.20
C LEU A 108 11.79 8.78 -5.92
N LEU A 109 12.91 8.31 -6.46
CA LEU A 109 13.02 6.95 -6.94
C LEU A 109 12.92 5.94 -5.78
N PRO A 110 12.15 4.85 -5.91
CA PRO A 110 12.11 3.79 -4.92
C PRO A 110 13.42 3.02 -4.85
N HIS A 111 13.82 2.62 -3.64
CA HIS A 111 14.99 1.73 -3.46
C HIS A 111 14.67 0.29 -3.84
N TYR A 112 13.41 -0.12 -3.64
CA TYR A 112 12.96 -1.48 -3.88
C TYR A 112 11.56 -1.49 -4.48
N VAL A 113 11.25 -2.56 -5.20
CA VAL A 113 9.90 -2.90 -5.63
C VAL A 113 9.52 -4.23 -5.00
N THR A 114 8.33 -4.31 -4.44
CA THR A 114 7.84 -5.57 -3.87
C THR A 114 7.43 -6.52 -4.99
N PRO A 115 8.00 -7.74 -5.07
CA PRO A 115 7.57 -8.71 -6.06
C PRO A 115 6.14 -9.17 -5.78
N PHE A 116 5.38 -9.50 -6.83
CA PHE A 116 4.06 -10.08 -6.66
C PHE A 116 4.16 -11.42 -5.91
N ALA A 117 3.41 -11.55 -4.82
CA ALA A 117 3.31 -12.78 -4.04
C ALA A 117 2.04 -13.59 -4.37
N VAL A 118 1.03 -12.95 -4.97
CA VAL A 118 -0.27 -13.54 -5.28
C VAL A 118 -0.41 -13.61 -6.79
N ALA A 119 -0.74 -14.81 -7.31
CA ALA A 119 -1.02 -14.99 -8.73
C ALA A 119 -2.35 -14.33 -9.10
N ASN A 120 -2.49 -13.86 -10.35
CA ASN A 120 -3.71 -13.17 -10.81
C ASN A 120 -4.97 -14.02 -10.54
N GLN A 121 -4.93 -15.31 -10.85
CA GLN A 121 -6.06 -16.22 -10.60
C GLN A 121 -6.47 -16.28 -9.11
N GLN A 122 -5.48 -16.33 -8.20
CA GLN A 122 -5.74 -16.34 -6.77
C GLN A 122 -6.38 -15.02 -6.31
N ALA A 123 -5.94 -13.88 -6.86
CA ALA A 123 -6.52 -12.58 -6.59
C ALA A 123 -7.97 -12.48 -7.09
N LEU A 124 -8.25 -12.96 -8.30
CA LEU A 124 -9.60 -13.02 -8.88
C LEU A 124 -10.55 -13.88 -8.04
N ASP A 125 -10.08 -15.05 -7.58
CA ASP A 125 -10.90 -15.94 -6.77
C ASP A 125 -11.20 -15.34 -5.38
N ALA A 126 -10.22 -14.69 -4.76
CA ALA A 126 -10.42 -13.94 -3.52
C ALA A 126 -11.43 -12.79 -3.71
N PHE A 127 -11.33 -12.05 -4.81
CA PHE A 127 -12.26 -10.96 -5.14
C PHE A 127 -13.69 -11.47 -5.36
N ARG A 128 -13.86 -12.56 -6.11
CA ARG A 128 -15.17 -13.21 -6.34
C ARG A 128 -15.77 -13.73 -5.05
N LYS A 129 -14.96 -14.34 -4.18
CA LYS A 129 -15.37 -14.80 -2.85
C LYS A 129 -15.81 -13.64 -1.97
N TRP A 130 -15.09 -12.53 -1.97
CA TRP A 130 -15.50 -11.33 -1.24
C TRP A 130 -16.83 -10.78 -1.76
N LEU A 131 -17.02 -10.69 -3.08
CA LEU A 131 -18.26 -10.22 -3.70
C LEU A 131 -19.46 -11.09 -3.34
N SER A 132 -19.30 -12.42 -3.25
CA SER A 132 -20.41 -13.32 -2.91
C SER A 132 -20.97 -13.09 -1.50
N THR A 133 -20.17 -12.51 -0.59
CA THR A 133 -20.63 -12.14 0.76
C THR A 133 -21.52 -10.88 0.78
N ARG A 134 -21.62 -10.13 -0.33
CA ARG A 134 -22.33 -8.86 -0.41
C ARG A 134 -23.72 -9.03 -1.02
N LYS A 135 -24.76 -9.05 -0.16
CA LYS A 135 -26.17 -9.20 -0.57
C LYS A 135 -26.64 -8.13 -1.58
N PHE A 136 -26.11 -6.91 -1.48
CA PHE A 136 -26.49 -5.79 -2.34
C PHE A 136 -25.37 -5.35 -3.31
N ALA A 137 -24.44 -6.24 -3.66
CA ALA A 137 -23.43 -5.92 -4.68
C ALA A 137 -24.11 -5.61 -6.04
N PRO A 138 -23.81 -4.46 -6.68
CA PRO A 138 -24.37 -4.08 -7.97
C PRO A 138 -24.13 -5.15 -9.05
N ASN A 139 -25.12 -5.38 -9.93
CA ASN A 139 -24.99 -6.38 -11.00
C ASN A 139 -23.83 -6.08 -11.95
N LYS A 140 -23.56 -4.81 -12.25
CA LYS A 140 -22.40 -4.40 -13.06
C LYS A 140 -21.07 -4.82 -12.43
N LEU A 141 -20.94 -4.70 -11.10
CA LEU A 141 -19.74 -5.13 -10.37
C LEU A 141 -19.55 -6.65 -10.43
N LYS A 142 -20.66 -7.42 -10.34
CA LYS A 142 -20.63 -8.88 -10.49
C LYS A 142 -20.26 -9.31 -11.91
N GLN A 143 -20.65 -8.55 -12.93
CA GLN A 143 -20.27 -8.80 -14.33
C GLN A 143 -18.78 -8.50 -14.55
N TYR A 144 -18.30 -7.37 -14.02
CA TYR A 144 -16.89 -7.00 -14.08
C TYR A 144 -15.99 -8.09 -13.49
N ALA A 145 -16.33 -8.64 -12.32
CA ALA A 145 -15.55 -9.71 -11.67
C ALA A 145 -15.50 -11.05 -12.44
N ARG A 146 -16.23 -11.20 -13.55
CA ARG A 146 -16.13 -12.37 -14.45
C ARG A 146 -15.05 -12.22 -15.51
N GLN A 147 -14.60 -11.00 -15.79
CA GLN A 147 -13.52 -10.75 -16.75
C GLN A 147 -12.17 -11.19 -16.15
N GLU A 148 -11.29 -11.77 -16.96
CA GLU A 148 -9.95 -12.16 -16.52
C GLU A 148 -9.04 -10.94 -16.30
N ASP A 149 -9.28 -9.85 -17.04
CA ASP A 149 -8.59 -8.57 -16.89
C ASP A 149 -9.26 -7.64 -15.86
N ALA A 150 -10.14 -8.18 -15.01
CA ALA A 150 -10.85 -7.39 -13.98
C ALA A 150 -9.93 -6.87 -12.87
N LEU A 151 -8.71 -7.39 -12.76
CA LEU A 151 -7.73 -6.97 -11.78
C LEU A 151 -6.44 -6.57 -12.48
N ARG A 152 -5.90 -5.42 -12.09
CA ARG A 152 -4.57 -4.97 -12.51
C ARG A 152 -3.59 -5.14 -11.36
N GLY A 153 -2.44 -5.73 -11.67
CA GLY A 153 -1.31 -5.71 -10.75
C GLY A 153 -0.76 -4.29 -10.65
N VAL A 154 -0.50 -3.84 -9.42
CA VAL A 154 0.18 -2.57 -9.16
C VAL A 154 1.46 -2.88 -8.39
N TYR A 155 2.59 -2.34 -8.86
CA TYR A 155 3.84 -2.42 -8.12
C TYR A 155 3.79 -1.46 -6.94
N TYR A 156 4.19 -1.95 -5.76
CA TYR A 156 4.29 -1.10 -4.58
C TYR A 156 5.75 -0.65 -4.42
N PRO A 157 6.04 0.65 -4.63
CA PRO A 157 7.36 1.21 -4.40
C PRO A 157 7.68 1.22 -2.90
N CYS A 158 8.90 0.84 -2.55
CA CYS A 158 9.34 0.74 -1.17
C CYS A 158 10.60 1.57 -0.92
N TRP A 159 10.55 2.36 0.15
CA TRP A 159 11.70 3.04 0.72
C TRP A 159 11.95 2.55 2.14
N SER A 160 13.20 2.23 2.45
CA SER A 160 13.63 1.80 3.78
C SER A 160 14.57 2.80 4.41
N PHE A 161 14.18 3.27 5.58
CA PHE A 161 14.95 4.21 6.39
C PHE A 161 15.23 3.61 7.76
N ASP A 162 16.36 4.00 8.35
CA ASP A 162 16.64 3.77 9.77
C ASP A 162 16.57 5.10 10.52
N ALA A 163 15.98 5.09 11.70
CA ALA A 163 15.83 6.27 12.51
C ALA A 163 16.14 5.95 13.97
N ASP A 164 17.19 6.56 14.50
CA ASP A 164 17.43 6.61 15.94
C ASP A 164 16.60 7.75 16.53
N THR A 165 15.47 7.40 17.13
CA THR A 165 14.49 8.36 17.63
C THR A 165 14.47 8.37 19.15
N SER A 166 14.62 9.56 19.73
CA SER A 166 14.43 9.78 21.17
C SER A 166 13.26 10.73 21.38
N THR A 167 12.15 10.23 21.91
CA THR A 167 10.93 11.01 22.15
C THR A 167 10.67 11.20 23.64
N ASN A 168 10.56 12.45 24.06
CA ASN A 168 10.01 12.79 25.36
C ASN A 168 8.48 12.92 25.23
N TYR A 169 7.73 12.36 26.17
CA TYR A 169 6.28 12.50 26.22
C TYR A 169 5.82 13.03 27.57
N THR A 170 4.72 13.77 27.54
CA THR A 170 3.93 14.17 28.70
C THR A 170 2.46 13.88 28.39
N GLY A 171 1.71 13.45 29.39
CA GLY A 171 0.33 13.03 29.20
C GLY A 171 -0.36 12.66 30.50
N ARG A 172 -1.50 11.97 30.39
CA ARG A 172 -2.26 11.48 31.54
C ARG A 172 -2.44 9.97 31.43
N ARG A 173 -2.11 9.25 32.49
CA ARG A 173 -2.37 7.82 32.65
C ARG A 173 -3.69 7.62 33.40
N GLY A 174 -4.65 6.95 32.77
CA GLY A 174 -5.90 6.55 33.39
C GLY A 174 -5.77 5.20 34.09
N ILE A 175 -6.18 5.12 35.35
CA ILE A 175 -6.35 3.85 36.08
C ILE A 175 -7.84 3.63 36.28
N ASN A 176 -8.34 2.51 35.77
CA ASN A 176 -9.75 2.14 35.92
C ASN A 176 -9.99 1.54 37.30
N ARG A 177 -11.01 2.06 38.00
CA ARG A 177 -11.56 1.44 39.21
C ARG A 177 -13.04 1.19 39.05
N THR A 178 -13.49 0.06 39.60
CA THR A 178 -14.92 -0.25 39.69
C THR A 178 -15.49 0.39 40.95
N GLU A 179 -16.51 1.21 40.78
CA GLU A 179 -17.22 1.86 41.87
C GLU A 179 -18.65 1.29 41.95
N ARG A 180 -19.04 0.84 43.14
CA ARG A 180 -20.45 0.50 43.42
C ARG A 180 -21.18 1.78 43.79
N TYR A 181 -22.33 2.01 43.19
CA TYR A 181 -23.21 3.10 43.54
C TYR A 181 -24.64 2.59 43.68
N THR A 182 -25.37 3.23 44.58
CA THR A 182 -26.77 2.91 44.83
C THR A 182 -27.63 3.90 44.07
N THR A 183 -28.60 3.41 43.30
CA THR A 183 -29.54 4.23 42.54
C THR A 183 -30.94 3.63 42.64
N LYS A 184 -31.97 4.39 42.29
CA LYS A 184 -33.34 3.87 42.20
C LYS A 184 -33.59 3.41 40.77
N ASP A 185 -34.20 2.25 40.61
CA ASP A 185 -34.68 1.80 39.31
C ASP A 185 -35.98 2.53 38.91
N SER A 186 -36.48 2.23 37.71
CA SER A 186 -37.74 2.80 37.18
C SER A 186 -38.98 2.46 38.02
N GLN A 187 -38.88 1.53 38.97
CA GLN A 187 -39.95 1.13 39.90
C GLN A 187 -39.74 1.73 41.30
N GLY A 188 -38.75 2.61 41.48
CA GLY A 188 -38.47 3.30 42.74
C GLY A 188 -37.71 2.46 43.77
N LYS A 189 -37.29 1.24 43.42
CA LYS A 189 -36.57 0.33 44.32
C LYS A 189 -35.08 0.67 44.31
N THR A 190 -34.49 0.69 45.49
CA THR A 190 -33.05 0.90 45.69
C THR A 190 -32.27 -0.32 45.17
N VAL A 191 -31.44 -0.11 44.15
CA VAL A 191 -30.58 -1.14 43.54
C VAL A 191 -29.12 -0.70 43.53
N THR A 192 -28.20 -1.63 43.81
CA THR A 192 -26.76 -1.38 43.71
C THR A 192 -26.27 -1.76 42.32
N ARG A 193 -25.59 -0.84 41.64
CA ARG A 193 -24.96 -1.05 40.33
C ARG A 193 -23.46 -0.79 40.40
N THR A 194 -22.72 -1.34 39.46
CA THR A 194 -21.28 -1.05 39.27
C THR A 194 -21.10 -0.17 38.04
N ARG A 195 -20.16 0.78 38.12
CA ARG A 195 -19.66 1.52 36.96
C ARG A 195 -18.14 1.53 36.97
N THR A 196 -17.54 1.60 35.79
CA THR A 196 -16.11 1.85 35.65
C THR A 196 -15.87 3.35 35.69
N ARG A 197 -15.00 3.79 36.59
CA ARG A 197 -14.51 5.16 36.65
C ARG A 197 -13.00 5.16 36.39
N THR A 198 -12.54 6.05 35.53
CA THR A 198 -11.12 6.23 35.24
C THR A 198 -10.59 7.41 36.03
N ASP A 199 -9.60 7.16 36.90
CA ASP A 199 -8.86 8.21 37.61
C ASP A 199 -7.59 8.54 36.83
N TRP A 200 -7.39 9.82 36.52
CA TRP A 200 -6.34 10.29 35.62
C TRP A 200 -5.19 10.95 36.37
N TYR A 201 -3.97 10.44 36.17
CA TYR A 201 -2.74 10.94 36.80
C TYR A 201 -1.78 11.49 35.75
N PRO A 202 -1.01 12.55 36.03
CA PRO A 202 0.04 13.00 35.13
C PRO A 202 1.09 11.89 34.92
N ALA A 203 1.58 11.77 33.70
CA ALA A 203 2.63 10.85 33.32
C ALA A 203 3.59 11.53 32.34
N SER A 204 4.88 11.28 32.50
CA SER A 204 5.91 11.73 31.56
C SER A 204 7.01 10.69 31.48
N GLY A 205 7.78 10.74 30.40
CA GLY A 205 8.90 9.81 30.20
C GLY A 205 9.66 10.11 28.92
N ARG A 206 10.71 9.33 28.69
CA ARG A 206 11.51 9.33 27.48
C ARG A 206 11.54 7.92 26.90
N VAL A 207 11.29 7.80 25.60
CA VAL A 207 11.44 6.57 24.82
C VAL A 207 12.60 6.78 23.87
N THR A 208 13.53 5.84 23.85
CA THR A 208 14.70 5.77 22.97
C THR A 208 14.68 4.43 22.26
#